data_AF-A0A1Q7QPR0-F1
#
_entry.id   AF-A0A1Q7QPR0-F1
#
_cell.length_a   1.000
_cell.length_b   1.000
_cell.length_c   1.000
_cell.angle_alpha   90.00
_cell.angle_beta   90.00
_cell.angle_gamma   90.00
#
_symmetry.space_group_name_H-M   'P 1'
#
loop_
_entity.id
_entity.type
_entity.pdbx_description
1 polymer ?
#
loop_
_entity_poly.entity_id
_entity_poly.type
_entity_poly.pdbx_seq_one_letter_code
_entity_poly.pdbx_strand_id
1 'polypeptide(L)'
;MEEARPSMRPSKHHLGEMSIKVPAPFAGLSDLGFTAQYRAQQFNEPLRDVPLLFEGPEPPMRRLAEILQTLSGTKASTYAWTDPVMLSDEVVILAFRDRSVDGQTVSDGARIADYVLNLVQPVVFTFLHDCAAIAHLRLSDVIEMRVSAENKSIAEFVLPLEDIVRPNGERLLWGLAS
;
A
#
# COMPACT_ATOMS: atom_id res chain seq x y z
N MET A 1 2.41 30.57 -47.56
CA MET A 1 1.51 29.53 -47.01
C MET A 1 2.35 28.79 -45.99
N GLU A 2 2.26 29.19 -44.73
CA GLU A 2 3.18 28.79 -43.66
C GLU A 2 2.55 27.61 -42.90
N GLU A 3 3.22 26.46 -42.91
CA GLU A 3 2.79 25.23 -42.25
C GLU A 3 2.88 25.40 -40.73
N ALA A 4 1.72 25.44 -40.07
CA ALA A 4 1.63 25.43 -38.62
C ALA A 4 2.08 24.07 -38.07
N ARG A 5 3.24 24.05 -37.39
CA ARG A 5 3.70 22.88 -36.63
C ARG A 5 2.70 22.59 -35.50
N PRO A 6 2.28 21.33 -35.29
CA PRO A 6 1.42 21.00 -34.17
C PRO A 6 2.20 21.23 -32.87
N SER A 7 1.70 22.14 -32.04
CA SER A 7 2.16 22.33 -30.67
C SER A 7 1.82 21.06 -29.88
N MET A 8 2.80 20.16 -29.75
CA MET A 8 2.76 19.08 -28.77
C MET A 8 2.74 19.73 -27.39
N ARG A 9 1.55 19.88 -26.82
CA ARG A 9 1.43 20.14 -25.38
C ARG A 9 2.11 18.97 -24.66
N PRO A 10 3.06 19.20 -23.75
CA PRO A 10 3.54 18.13 -22.90
C PRO A 10 2.32 17.58 -22.16
N SER A 11 2.00 16.31 -22.42
CA SER A 11 1.07 15.56 -21.61
C SER A 11 1.61 15.64 -20.19
N LYS A 12 0.95 16.42 -19.33
CA LYS A 12 1.30 16.46 -17.91
C LYS A 12 1.15 15.04 -17.40
N HIS A 13 2.27 14.36 -17.20
CA HIS A 13 2.33 13.12 -16.48
C HIS A 13 1.83 13.46 -15.07
N HIS A 14 0.55 13.19 -14.82
CA HIS A 14 -0.14 13.46 -13.57
C HIS A 14 -0.71 12.14 -13.04
N LEU A 15 -0.34 11.76 -11.82
CA LEU A 15 -1.03 10.71 -11.11
C LEU A 15 -2.34 11.30 -10.61
N GLY A 16 -3.46 10.81 -11.11
CA GLY A 16 -4.78 11.10 -10.52
C GLY A 16 -4.93 10.40 -9.17
N GLU A 17 -6.00 10.68 -8.43
CA GLU A 17 -6.29 9.94 -7.20
C GLU A 17 -6.49 8.46 -7.50
N MET A 18 -5.82 7.61 -6.71
CA MET A 18 -5.80 6.16 -6.90
C MET A 18 -5.88 5.46 -5.55
N SER A 19 -6.53 4.31 -5.50
CA SER A 19 -6.61 3.48 -4.31
C SER A 19 -6.32 2.01 -4.65
N ILE A 20 -5.71 1.32 -3.69
CA ILE A 20 -5.47 -0.12 -3.76
C ILE A 20 -6.13 -0.74 -2.53
N LYS A 21 -7.20 -1.50 -2.75
CA LYS A 21 -7.91 -2.22 -1.71
C LYS A 21 -7.40 -3.65 -1.62
N VAL A 22 -7.07 -4.09 -0.41
CA VAL A 22 -6.60 -5.44 -0.09
C VAL A 22 -7.56 -6.03 0.94
N PRO A 23 -8.57 -6.82 0.51
CA PRO A 23 -9.46 -7.51 1.43
C PRO A 23 -8.75 -8.70 2.09
N ALA A 24 -9.11 -9.00 3.34
CA ALA A 24 -8.72 -10.22 4.05
C ALA A 24 -7.21 -10.59 3.98
N PRO A 25 -6.27 -9.66 4.22
CA PRO A 25 -4.84 -9.96 4.09
C PRO A 25 -4.30 -10.85 5.21
N PHE A 26 -5.03 -10.99 6.33
CA PHE A 26 -4.62 -11.77 7.48
C PHE A 26 -5.34 -13.11 7.53
N ALA A 27 -4.60 -14.17 7.85
CA ALA A 27 -5.17 -15.52 7.89
C ALA A 27 -6.28 -15.62 8.94
N GLY A 28 -7.39 -16.25 8.57
CA GLY A 28 -8.54 -16.49 9.45
C GLY A 28 -9.45 -15.28 9.67
N LEU A 29 -9.23 -14.16 8.98
CA LEU A 29 -10.05 -12.94 9.11
C LEU A 29 -10.51 -12.43 7.74
N SER A 30 -11.78 -12.63 7.42
CA SER A 30 -12.37 -12.23 6.13
C SER A 30 -12.98 -10.83 6.13
N ASP A 31 -13.28 -10.30 7.31
CA ASP A 31 -13.98 -9.02 7.53
C ASP A 31 -13.03 -7.85 7.83
N LEU A 32 -11.72 -8.11 7.88
CA LEU A 32 -10.69 -7.10 8.04
C LEU A 32 -9.93 -6.90 6.72
N GLY A 33 -9.82 -5.67 6.23
CA GLY A 33 -9.01 -5.32 5.08
C GLY A 33 -8.35 -3.95 5.22
N PHE A 34 -7.55 -3.57 4.21
CA PHE A 34 -7.03 -2.20 4.14
C PHE A 34 -7.09 -1.61 2.74
N THR A 35 -7.01 -0.28 2.69
CA THR A 35 -6.93 0.49 1.46
C THR A 35 -5.76 1.46 1.52
N ALA A 36 -4.79 1.32 0.63
CA ALA A 36 -3.76 2.33 0.39
C ALA A 36 -4.33 3.43 -0.51
N GLN A 37 -4.22 4.70 -0.12
CA GLN A 37 -4.75 5.83 -0.88
C GLN A 37 -3.63 6.74 -1.39
N TYR A 38 -3.50 6.84 -2.71
CA TYR A 38 -2.55 7.71 -3.38
C TYR A 38 -3.26 9.00 -3.77
N ARG A 39 -2.72 10.12 -3.28
CA ARG A 39 -3.20 11.44 -3.65
C ARG A 39 -2.72 11.81 -5.03
N ALA A 40 -3.51 12.64 -5.70
CA ALA A 40 -3.12 13.17 -6.99
C ALA A 40 -1.82 13.98 -6.85
N GLN A 41 -0.80 13.66 -7.66
CA GLN A 41 0.51 14.31 -7.63
C GLN A 41 1.17 14.33 -9.00
N GLN A 42 2.18 15.19 -9.17
CA GLN A 42 3.00 15.16 -10.38
C GLN A 42 4.00 14.00 -10.28
N PHE A 43 4.33 13.37 -11.41
CA PHE A 43 5.22 12.20 -11.42
C PHE A 43 6.66 12.51 -10.99
N ASN A 44 7.08 13.77 -11.11
CA ASN A 44 8.41 14.24 -10.72
C ASN A 44 8.47 14.79 -9.28
N GLU A 45 7.36 14.72 -8.53
CA GLU A 45 7.35 15.03 -7.10
C GLU A 45 7.72 13.77 -6.30
N PRO A 46 8.43 13.91 -5.15
CA PRO A 46 8.57 12.83 -4.19
C PRO A 46 7.22 12.20 -3.84
N LEU A 47 7.20 10.90 -3.58
CA LEU A 47 5.97 10.21 -3.18
C LEU A 47 5.46 10.82 -1.88
N ARG A 48 4.23 11.35 -1.90
CA ARG A 48 3.56 11.85 -0.69
C ARG A 48 3.28 10.69 0.25
N ASP A 49 3.14 11.00 1.54
CA ASP A 49 2.68 10.04 2.54
C ASP A 49 1.44 9.29 2.02
N VAL A 50 1.54 7.96 1.95
CA VAL A 50 0.46 7.09 1.45
C VAL A 50 -0.26 6.50 2.65
N PRO A 51 -1.45 7.00 3.03
CA PRO A 51 -2.23 6.42 4.11
C PRO A 51 -2.75 5.03 3.73
N LEU A 52 -2.65 4.10 4.68
CA LEU A 52 -3.32 2.82 4.69
C LEU A 52 -4.45 2.91 5.72
N LEU A 53 -5.68 2.83 5.22
CA LEU A 53 -6.89 2.80 6.03
C LEU A 53 -7.30 1.35 6.24
N PHE A 54 -7.41 0.91 7.48
CA PHE A 54 -7.82 -0.43 7.87
C PHE A 54 -9.24 -0.38 8.41
N GLU A 55 -10.05 -1.34 7.99
CA GLU A 55 -11.46 -1.45 8.40
C GLU A 55 -11.72 -2.90 8.78
N GLY A 56 -12.39 -3.11 9.92
CA GLY A 56 -12.75 -4.44 10.39
C GLY A 56 -13.43 -4.43 11.77
N PRO A 57 -13.72 -5.62 12.34
CA PRO A 57 -14.34 -5.74 13.65
C PRO A 57 -13.44 -5.22 14.78
N GLU A 58 -14.05 -4.66 15.82
CA GLU A 58 -13.35 -4.01 16.94
C GLU A 58 -12.24 -4.86 17.59
N PRO A 59 -12.47 -6.13 17.99
CA PRO A 59 -11.45 -6.85 18.76
C PRO A 59 -10.16 -7.14 17.96
N PRO A 60 -10.21 -7.63 16.70
CA PRO A 60 -9.05 -7.71 15.83
C PRO A 60 -8.38 -6.36 15.54
N MET A 61 -9.17 -5.28 15.40
CA MET A 61 -8.65 -3.94 15.09
C MET A 61 -7.81 -3.34 16.22
N ARG A 62 -8.23 -3.51 17.47
CA ARG A 62 -7.42 -3.09 18.63
C ARG A 62 -6.08 -3.81 18.68
N ARG A 63 -6.09 -5.13 18.46
CA ARG A 63 -4.85 -5.92 18.41
C ARG A 63 -3.97 -5.55 17.22
N LEU A 64 -4.58 -5.23 16.07
CA LEU A 64 -3.85 -4.74 14.92
C LEU A 64 -3.14 -3.42 15.25
N ALA A 65 -3.80 -2.46 15.89
CA ALA A 65 -3.19 -1.18 16.25
C ALA A 65 -1.94 -1.35 17.15
N GLU A 66 -1.98 -2.25 18.14
CA GLU A 66 -0.83 -2.59 18.99
C GLU A 66 0.34 -3.16 18.17
N ILE A 67 0.05 -4.00 17.18
CA ILE A 67 1.06 -4.60 16.31
C ILE A 67 1.64 -3.56 15.36
N LEU A 68 0.80 -2.69 14.79
CA LEU A 68 1.23 -1.61 13.89
C LEU A 68 2.16 -0.62 14.60
N GLN A 69 2.00 -0.43 15.91
CA GLN A 69 2.92 0.38 16.72
C GLN A 69 4.34 -0.21 16.73
N THR A 70 4.49 -1.53 16.56
CA THR A 70 5.80 -2.18 16.41
C THR A 70 6.43 -1.82 15.05
N LEU A 71 5.62 -1.73 14.00
CA LEU A 71 6.10 -1.37 12.66
C LEU A 71 6.58 0.07 12.59
N SER A 72 5.88 1.03 13.24
CA SER A 72 6.30 2.44 13.27
C SER A 72 7.64 2.66 13.98
N GLY A 73 8.00 1.79 14.92
CA GLY A 73 9.30 1.81 15.60
C GLY A 73 10.47 1.26 14.77
N THR A 74 10.20 0.68 13.60
CA THR A 74 11.24 0.05 12.77
C THR A 74 12.06 1.10 12.03
N LYS A 75 13.39 0.95 12.05
CA LYS A 75 14.32 1.81 11.32
C LYS A 75 14.65 1.22 9.96
N ALA A 76 13.77 1.42 8.98
CA ALA A 76 14.10 1.20 7.57
C ALA A 76 14.87 2.42 7.01
N SER A 77 15.81 2.17 6.09
CA SER A 77 16.64 3.23 5.50
C SER A 77 15.93 3.97 4.36
N THR A 78 15.02 3.30 3.66
CA THR A 78 14.37 3.80 2.43
C THR A 78 12.90 4.19 2.62
N TYR A 79 12.32 3.92 3.78
CA TYR A 79 10.95 4.33 4.11
C TYR A 79 10.74 4.38 5.63
N ALA A 80 9.58 4.84 6.06
CA ALA A 80 9.12 4.72 7.45
C ALA A 80 7.60 4.57 7.52
N TRP A 81 7.13 3.88 8.56
CA TRP A 81 5.72 3.87 8.94
C TRP A 81 5.46 4.95 9.99
N THR A 82 4.36 5.68 9.87
CA THR A 82 3.90 6.57 10.95
C THR A 82 3.33 5.78 12.10
N ASP A 83 3.21 6.41 13.27
CA ASP A 83 2.41 5.85 14.36
C ASP A 83 0.97 5.61 13.90
N PRO A 84 0.37 4.46 14.26
CA PRO A 84 -1.03 4.18 13.96
C PRO A 84 -1.94 5.08 14.78
N VAL A 85 -3.01 5.55 14.15
CA VAL A 85 -4.06 6.37 14.80
C VAL A 85 -5.39 5.64 14.69
N MET A 86 -6.01 5.37 15.83
CA MET A 86 -7.38 4.86 15.88
C MET A 86 -8.34 6.01 15.58
N LEU A 87 -9.14 5.89 14.52
CA LEU A 87 -10.21 6.85 14.18
C LEU A 87 -11.53 6.46 14.84
N SER A 88 -11.76 5.16 14.99
CA SER A 88 -12.82 4.53 15.76
C SER A 88 -12.35 3.15 16.22
N ASP A 89 -13.16 2.42 16.99
CA ASP A 89 -12.88 1.03 17.35
C ASP A 89 -12.74 0.08 16.14
N GLU A 90 -13.32 0.45 15.00
CA GLU A 90 -13.38 -0.36 13.77
C GLU A 90 -12.44 0.14 12.66
N VAL A 91 -11.76 1.28 12.88
CA VAL A 91 -10.94 1.96 11.87
C VAL A 91 -9.62 2.43 12.44
N VAL A 92 -8.50 1.94 11.87
CA VAL A 92 -7.14 2.42 12.15
C VAL A 92 -6.51 2.96 10.87
N ILE A 93 -5.69 4.00 11.00
CA ILE A 93 -4.91 4.56 9.90
C ILE A 93 -3.43 4.60 10.28
N LEU A 94 -2.55 4.23 9.36
CA LEU A 94 -1.13 4.61 9.38
C LEU A 94 -0.72 5.08 7.99
N ALA A 95 0.45 5.68 7.84
CA ALA A 95 0.95 6.09 6.54
C ALA A 95 2.35 5.54 6.26
N PHE A 96 2.57 5.18 5.00
CA PHE A 96 3.89 4.95 4.43
C PHE A 96 4.53 6.28 4.09
N ARG A 97 5.78 6.48 4.51
CA ARG A 97 6.62 7.61 4.11
C ARG A 97 7.78 7.12 3.29
N ASP A 98 7.84 7.53 2.03
CA ASP A 98 9.00 7.26 1.20
C ASP A 98 10.21 8.08 1.69
N ARG A 99 11.36 7.44 1.84
CA ARG A 99 12.65 8.07 2.14
C ARG A 99 13.73 7.66 1.13
N SER A 100 13.36 6.94 0.08
CA SER A 100 14.30 6.40 -0.90
C SER A 100 14.87 7.48 -1.83
N VAL A 101 14.17 8.61 -1.94
CA VAL A 101 14.42 9.69 -2.89
C VAL A 101 14.96 10.96 -2.21
N ASP A 102 15.48 10.88 -0.99
CA ASP A 102 16.17 12.00 -0.34
C ASP A 102 17.40 12.42 -1.18
N GLY A 103 17.18 13.35 -2.11
CA GLY A 103 18.22 13.98 -2.94
C GLY A 103 18.29 13.61 -4.43
N GLN A 104 17.33 12.89 -5.05
CA GLN A 104 17.41 12.56 -6.49
C GLN A 104 16.09 12.73 -7.25
N THR A 105 16.09 13.40 -8.41
CA THR A 105 14.90 13.53 -9.27
C THR A 105 14.76 12.32 -10.20
N VAL A 106 13.63 11.60 -10.11
CA VAL A 106 13.35 10.44 -10.97
C VAL A 106 12.81 10.91 -12.33
N SER A 107 13.49 10.52 -13.42
CA SER A 107 13.17 10.90 -14.81
C SER A 107 12.36 9.80 -15.51
N ASP A 108 11.23 10.23 -16.08
CA ASP A 108 10.27 9.64 -17.03
C ASP A 108 10.28 8.14 -17.41
N GLY A 109 9.07 7.56 -17.31
CA GLY A 109 8.51 6.72 -18.38
C GLY A 109 8.22 5.25 -18.06
N ALA A 110 7.30 4.94 -17.15
CA ALA A 110 6.78 3.58 -16.95
C ALA A 110 5.37 3.41 -17.56
N ARG A 111 5.15 2.32 -18.31
CA ARG A 111 3.82 1.91 -18.79
C ARG A 111 2.89 1.69 -17.61
N ILE A 112 1.58 1.91 -17.76
CA ILE A 112 0.60 1.86 -16.64
C ILE A 112 0.70 0.58 -15.80
N ALA A 113 1.02 -0.58 -16.39
CA ALA A 113 1.23 -1.83 -15.65
C ALA A 113 2.52 -1.82 -14.78
N ASP A 114 3.66 -1.44 -15.38
CA ASP A 114 4.93 -1.25 -14.65
C ASP A 114 4.79 -0.15 -13.58
N TYR A 115 3.95 0.84 -13.86
CA TYR A 115 3.64 1.95 -12.98
C TYR A 115 2.78 1.54 -11.77
N VAL A 116 1.74 0.74 -11.96
CA VAL A 116 0.95 0.17 -10.86
C VAL A 116 1.84 -0.74 -10.01
N LEU A 117 2.70 -1.56 -10.61
CA LEU A 117 3.68 -2.36 -9.88
C LEU A 117 4.64 -1.47 -9.08
N ASN A 118 5.12 -0.37 -9.67
CA ASN A 118 5.95 0.63 -8.99
C ASN A 118 5.22 1.39 -7.87
N LEU A 119 3.89 1.32 -7.74
CA LEU A 119 3.13 1.88 -6.62
C LEU A 119 2.74 0.81 -5.59
N VAL A 120 2.29 -0.36 -6.05
CA VAL A 120 1.93 -1.52 -5.23
C VAL A 120 3.15 -2.01 -4.44
N GLN A 121 4.28 -2.18 -5.12
CA GLN A 121 5.49 -2.76 -4.54
C GLN A 121 6.05 -1.94 -3.36
N PRO A 122 6.25 -0.60 -3.46
CA PRO A 122 6.82 0.15 -2.35
C PRO A 122 5.90 0.26 -1.13
N VAL A 123 4.57 0.19 -1.29
CA VAL A 123 3.65 0.41 -0.17
C VAL A 123 2.97 -0.88 0.29
N VAL A 124 2.20 -1.52 -0.60
CA VAL A 124 1.37 -2.67 -0.24
C VAL A 124 2.23 -3.90 0.03
N PHE A 125 3.19 -4.19 -0.85
CA PHE A 125 4.07 -5.36 -0.65
C PHE A 125 5.02 -5.14 0.50
N THR A 126 5.59 -3.93 0.65
CA THR A 126 6.37 -3.57 1.84
C THR A 126 5.57 -3.71 3.13
N PHE A 127 4.30 -3.29 3.16
CA PHE A 127 3.45 -3.44 4.33
C PHE A 127 3.22 -4.92 4.69
N LEU A 128 2.87 -5.74 3.69
CA LEU A 128 2.67 -7.17 3.87
C LEU A 128 3.97 -7.86 4.32
N HIS A 129 5.09 -7.49 3.69
CA HIS A 129 6.41 -7.96 4.09
C HIS A 129 6.69 -7.64 5.55
N ASP A 130 6.49 -6.40 5.99
CA ASP A 130 6.77 -5.99 7.36
C ASP A 130 5.83 -6.65 8.38
N CYS A 131 4.55 -6.85 8.00
CA CYS A 131 3.63 -7.65 8.81
C CYS A 131 4.16 -9.07 9.07
N ALA A 132 4.65 -9.75 8.05
CA ALA A 132 5.15 -11.12 8.19
C ALA A 132 6.57 -11.20 8.77
N ALA A 133 7.49 -10.35 8.32
CA ALA A 133 8.90 -10.42 8.68
C ALA A 133 9.20 -9.80 10.05
N ILE A 134 8.50 -8.73 10.42
CA ILE A 134 8.78 -7.96 11.65
C ILE A 134 7.74 -8.30 12.72
N ALA A 135 6.45 -8.24 12.37
CA ALA A 135 5.38 -8.53 13.32
C ALA A 135 5.05 -10.03 13.43
N HIS A 136 5.65 -10.87 12.57
CA HIS A 136 5.42 -12.32 12.50
C HIS A 136 3.96 -12.69 12.24
N LEU A 137 3.17 -11.78 11.69
CA LEU A 137 1.77 -12.01 11.38
C LEU A 137 1.63 -13.05 10.26
N ARG A 138 0.74 -14.01 10.48
CA ARG A 138 0.31 -14.96 9.46
C ARG A 138 -0.61 -14.24 8.49
N LEU A 139 -0.12 -14.08 7.26
CA LEU A 139 -0.90 -13.56 6.15
C LEU A 139 -1.67 -14.68 5.47
N SER A 140 -2.75 -14.31 4.77
CA SER A 140 -3.51 -15.21 3.89
C SER A 140 -2.61 -15.79 2.81
N ASP A 141 -2.80 -17.07 2.46
CA ASP A 141 -1.95 -17.75 1.47
C ASP A 141 -2.14 -17.18 0.04
N VAL A 142 -3.24 -16.46 -0.18
CA VAL A 142 -3.54 -15.71 -1.39
C VAL A 142 -3.90 -14.28 -1.01
N ILE A 143 -3.31 -13.32 -1.71
CA ILE A 143 -3.58 -11.90 -1.55
C ILE A 143 -4.34 -11.39 -2.77
N GLU A 144 -5.56 -10.92 -2.54
CA GLU A 144 -6.36 -10.22 -3.54
C GLU A 144 -6.11 -8.72 -3.44
N MET A 145 -6.06 -8.03 -4.58
CA MET A 145 -5.93 -6.58 -4.63
C MET A 145 -6.82 -6.01 -5.72
N ARG A 146 -7.51 -4.90 -5.42
CA ARG A 146 -8.30 -4.15 -6.39
C ARG A 146 -7.77 -2.73 -6.49
N VAL A 147 -7.45 -2.33 -7.69
CA VAL A 147 -6.86 -1.04 -7.98
C VAL A 147 -7.89 -0.16 -8.67
N SER A 148 -8.14 1.01 -8.10
CA SER A 148 -9.08 1.99 -8.65
C SER A 148 -8.41 3.33 -8.86
N ALA A 149 -8.76 4.03 -9.94
CA ALA A 149 -8.35 5.41 -10.21
C ALA A 149 -9.58 6.22 -10.59
N GLU A 150 -9.73 7.43 -10.05
CA GLU A 150 -10.90 8.30 -10.29
C GLU A 150 -12.25 7.55 -10.13
N ASN A 151 -12.35 6.69 -9.11
CA ASN A 151 -13.50 5.83 -8.80
C ASN A 151 -13.85 4.76 -9.85
N LYS A 152 -12.92 4.42 -10.75
CA LYS A 152 -13.06 3.33 -11.71
C LYS A 152 -12.06 2.23 -11.39
N SER A 153 -12.51 0.98 -11.36
CA SER A 153 -11.62 -0.18 -11.29
C SER A 153 -10.76 -0.21 -12.54
N ILE A 154 -9.43 -0.25 -12.35
CA ILE A 154 -8.45 -0.28 -13.44
C ILE A 154 -7.71 -1.61 -13.52
N ALA A 155 -7.60 -2.34 -12.40
CA ALA A 155 -6.98 -3.65 -12.36
C ALA A 155 -7.42 -4.44 -11.12
N GLU A 156 -7.41 -5.76 -11.23
CA GLU A 156 -7.59 -6.70 -10.13
C GLU A 156 -6.48 -7.73 -10.19
N PHE A 157 -5.92 -8.06 -9.02
CA PHE A 157 -4.83 -9.01 -8.88
C PHE A 157 -5.21 -10.06 -7.85
N VAL A 158 -4.80 -11.29 -8.13
CA VAL A 158 -4.85 -12.41 -7.19
C VAL A 158 -3.48 -13.06 -7.25
N LEU A 159 -2.72 -12.92 -6.16
CA LEU A 159 -1.34 -13.37 -6.10
C LEU A 159 -1.19 -14.38 -4.97
N PRO A 160 -0.50 -15.51 -5.18
CA PRO A 160 -0.11 -16.35 -4.07
C PRO A 160 0.88 -15.56 -3.20
N LEU A 161 0.76 -15.68 -1.88
CA LEU A 161 1.58 -14.90 -0.94
C LEU A 161 3.08 -15.09 -1.18
N GLU A 162 3.44 -16.28 -1.65
CA GLU A 162 4.80 -16.69 -1.91
C GLU A 162 5.50 -15.88 -3.02
N ASP A 163 4.74 -15.15 -3.84
CA ASP A 163 5.24 -14.19 -4.83
C ASP A 163 5.43 -12.78 -4.26
N ILE A 164 4.94 -12.53 -3.04
CA ILE A 164 5.02 -11.24 -2.34
C ILE A 164 6.02 -11.31 -1.19
N VAL A 165 5.91 -12.33 -0.32
CA VAL A 165 6.70 -12.47 0.91
C VAL A 165 7.09 -13.92 1.15
N ARG A 166 8.37 -14.16 1.47
CA ARG A 166 8.85 -15.40 2.08
C ARG A 166 9.93 -15.09 3.13
N PRO A 167 9.86 -15.67 4.35
CA PRO A 167 8.81 -16.55 4.86
C PRO A 167 7.54 -15.79 5.33
N ASN A 168 6.40 -16.48 5.39
CA ASN A 168 5.18 -15.97 6.04
C ASN A 168 5.35 -16.05 7.58
N GLY A 169 4.60 -15.23 8.32
CA GLY A 169 4.54 -15.32 9.76
C GLY A 169 3.73 -16.52 10.25
N GLU A 170 3.76 -16.76 11.56
CA GLU A 170 3.04 -17.85 12.22
C GLU A 170 1.98 -17.34 13.21
N ARG A 171 2.06 -16.05 13.58
CA ARG A 171 1.16 -15.43 14.56
C ARG A 171 -0.15 -15.04 13.90
N LEU A 172 -1.25 -15.68 14.28
CA LEU A 172 -2.57 -15.19 13.90
C LEU A 172 -2.86 -13.83 14.54
N LEU A 173 -3.43 -12.92 13.74
CA LEU A 173 -3.93 -11.63 14.23
C LEU A 173 -5.10 -11.84 15.20
N TRP A 174 -5.97 -12.81 14.92
CA TRP A 174 -7.11 -13.12 15.77
C TRP A 174 -7.51 -14.59 15.63
N GLY A 175 -8.24 -15.10 16.63
CA GLY A 175 -8.61 -16.51 16.72
C GLY A 175 -7.50 -17.40 17.29
N LEU A 176 -7.83 -18.67 17.51
CA LEU A 176 -6.89 -19.71 17.95
C LEU A 176 -6.22 -20.32 16.72
N ALA A 177 -4.90 -20.53 16.80
CA ALA A 177 -4.20 -21.37 15.84
C ALA A 177 -4.88 -22.75 15.84
N SER A 178 -5.45 -23.12 14.71
CA SER A 178 -6.14 -24.40 14.52
C SER A 178 -5.13 -25.53 14.51
#